data_AF-A0A7W9UX54-F1
#
_entry.id   AF-A0A7W9UX54-F1
#
_cell.length_a   1.000
_cell.length_b   1.000
_cell.length_c   1.000
_cell.angle_alpha   90.00
_cell.angle_beta   90.00
_cell.angle_gamma   90.00
#
_symmetry.space_group_name_H-M   'P 1'
#
loop_
_entity.id
_entity.type
_entity.pdbx_description
1 polymer ?
#
loop_
_entity_poly.entity_id
_entity_poly.type
_entity_poly.pdbx_seq_one_letter_code
_entity_poly.pdbx_strand_id
1 'polypeptide(L)'
;MEIIPQEGKTLGAAVHGFNYASASEADIKKLKEAIYTQKIAVLKGQDLSPEQFLELGKRLGRPETYYEPMYQHPEVEEIFVSSNVPKDGKQIGVPKTGKFWHADYMFMPDPFGITLIYPQVIPQKNRGTYFIDMGKAYEALPENLKKAAAGTQCKHSVRKYFKIRPHDVYRPISEIIEEVETKTPPVVQPTTFTHPMTGETVLYLSEGFTVDIQDAEGKPLETDLLHELFEATGQLDETFTHPNIHLQSFEKGDLLVWDNRSLIHRALHTSAPEPTVSFRVTVHDERKLFDGIAA
;
A
#
# COMPACT_ATOMS: atom_id res chain seq x y z
N MET A 1 -12.25 22.11 8.09
CA MET A 1 -11.18 21.31 7.47
C MET A 1 -10.37 22.20 6.55
N GLU A 2 -9.05 22.17 6.70
CA GLU A 2 -8.10 22.91 5.85
C GLU A 2 -7.06 21.92 5.30
N ILE A 3 -6.76 22.01 4.01
CA ILE A 3 -5.82 21.13 3.31
C ILE A 3 -4.66 21.98 2.82
N ILE A 4 -3.45 21.68 3.29
CA ILE A 4 -2.23 22.44 3.03
C ILE A 4 -1.20 21.50 2.38
N PRO A 5 -0.78 21.73 1.13
CA PRO A 5 0.32 20.96 0.53
C PRO A 5 1.58 21.00 1.40
N GLN A 6 2.34 19.90 1.48
CA GLN A 6 3.58 19.91 2.25
C GLN A 6 4.64 20.77 1.54
N GLU A 7 5.05 21.87 2.17
CA GLU A 7 6.07 22.76 1.62
C GLU A 7 7.37 22.03 1.28
N GLY A 8 7.94 22.32 0.11
CA GLY A 8 9.20 21.75 -0.35
C GLY A 8 9.14 20.26 -0.71
N LYS A 9 7.95 19.65 -0.74
CA LYS A 9 7.76 18.25 -1.15
C LYS A 9 6.89 18.16 -2.40
N THR A 10 7.20 17.17 -3.23
CA THR A 10 6.42 16.85 -4.45
C THR A 10 5.19 15.99 -4.15
N LEU A 11 5.12 15.42 -2.95
CA LEU A 11 4.09 14.48 -2.49
C LEU A 11 3.54 14.88 -1.13
N GLY A 12 2.21 14.87 -1.04
CA GLY A 12 1.45 14.91 0.20
C GLY A 12 0.91 16.27 0.62
N ALA A 13 -0.19 16.23 1.40
CA ALA A 13 -0.82 17.38 2.04
C ALA A 13 -1.12 17.09 3.51
N ALA A 14 -1.04 18.11 4.36
CA ALA A 14 -1.53 18.07 5.74
C ALA A 14 -3.00 18.50 5.79
N VAL A 15 -3.81 17.82 6.60
CA VAL A 15 -5.23 18.12 6.77
C VAL A 15 -5.51 18.48 8.23
N HIS A 16 -5.87 19.73 8.47
CA HIS A 16 -6.13 20.28 9.80
C HIS A 16 -7.64 20.43 10.05
N GLY A 17 -8.04 20.27 11.31
CA GLY A 17 -9.43 20.44 11.75
C GLY A 17 -10.40 19.49 11.06
N PHE A 18 -9.96 18.27 10.77
CA PHE A 18 -10.82 17.18 10.29
C PHE A 18 -11.38 16.38 11.47
N ASN A 19 -12.69 16.18 11.48
CA ASN A 19 -13.39 15.29 12.40
C ASN A 19 -14.34 14.42 11.58
N TYR A 20 -14.11 13.11 11.57
CA TYR A 20 -14.86 12.17 10.74
C TYR A 20 -16.36 12.14 11.06
N ALA A 21 -16.77 12.45 12.28
CA ALA A 21 -18.17 12.38 12.70
C ALA A 21 -19.00 13.58 12.23
N SER A 22 -18.37 14.75 12.09
CA SER A 22 -19.04 15.99 11.69
C SER A 22 -18.67 16.49 10.28
N ALA A 23 -17.72 15.83 9.61
CA ALA A 23 -17.33 16.17 8.24
C ALA A 23 -18.51 16.01 7.29
N SER A 24 -18.79 17.05 6.50
CA SER A 24 -19.81 17.02 5.46
C SER A 24 -19.38 16.14 4.29
N GLU A 25 -20.33 15.72 3.45
CA GLU A 25 -20.02 14.99 2.21
C GLU A 25 -19.11 15.80 1.26
N ALA A 26 -19.21 17.13 1.29
CA ALA A 26 -18.31 18.00 0.53
C ALA A 26 -16.88 17.96 1.10
N ASP A 27 -16.71 17.85 2.42
CA ASP A 27 -15.38 17.70 3.03
C ASP A 27 -14.77 16.34 2.67
N ILE A 28 -15.56 15.27 2.74
CA ILE A 28 -15.12 13.93 2.33
C ILE A 28 -14.69 13.92 0.86
N LYS A 29 -15.48 14.52 -0.03
CA LYS A 29 -15.13 14.63 -1.45
C LYS A 29 -13.82 15.39 -1.65
N LYS A 30 -13.64 16.54 -0.99
CA LYS A 30 -12.40 17.32 -1.05
C LYS A 30 -11.19 16.54 -0.52
N LEU A 31 -11.37 15.77 0.54
CA LEU A 31 -10.33 14.90 1.07
C LEU A 31 -9.94 13.81 0.07
N LYS A 32 -10.92 13.16 -0.58
CA LYS A 32 -10.66 12.17 -1.63
C LYS A 32 -9.94 12.78 -2.84
N GLU A 33 -10.36 13.95 -3.30
CA GLU A 33 -9.67 14.70 -4.36
C GLU A 33 -8.20 14.99 -3.98
N ALA A 34 -7.95 15.40 -2.73
CA ALA A 34 -6.59 15.58 -2.23
C ALA A 34 -5.79 14.26 -2.17
N ILE A 35 -6.42 13.15 -1.76
CA ILE A 35 -5.78 11.83 -1.78
C ILE A 35 -5.36 11.45 -3.20
N TYR A 36 -6.23 11.59 -4.21
CA TYR A 36 -5.89 11.20 -5.59
C TYR A 36 -4.85 12.11 -6.26
N THR A 37 -4.84 13.41 -5.92
CA THR A 37 -3.99 14.41 -6.59
C THR A 37 -2.67 14.69 -5.85
N GLN A 38 -2.69 14.69 -4.51
CA GLN A 38 -1.49 14.87 -3.67
C GLN A 38 -0.91 13.52 -3.21
N LYS A 39 -1.58 12.41 -3.56
CA LYS A 39 -1.28 11.00 -3.25
C LYS A 39 -1.34 10.63 -1.78
N ILE A 40 -0.96 11.52 -0.86
CA ILE A 40 -0.95 11.29 0.60
C ILE A 40 -1.65 12.46 1.31
N ALA A 41 -2.66 12.18 2.11
CA ALA A 41 -3.27 13.11 3.04
C ALA A 41 -2.89 12.71 4.48
N VAL A 42 -2.28 13.62 5.23
CA VAL A 42 -1.93 13.43 6.64
C VAL A 42 -2.94 14.17 7.51
N LEU A 43 -3.92 13.45 8.05
CA LEU A 43 -4.92 14.00 8.96
C LEU A 43 -4.27 14.24 10.32
N LYS A 44 -4.27 15.49 10.78
CA LYS A 44 -3.57 15.91 12.00
C LYS A 44 -4.47 15.80 13.23
N GLY A 45 -3.88 15.48 14.37
CA GLY A 45 -4.54 15.55 15.68
C GLY A 45 -5.69 14.57 15.88
N GLN A 46 -5.61 13.38 15.29
CA GLN A 46 -6.60 12.32 15.44
C GLN A 46 -6.35 11.53 16.74
N ASP A 47 -7.40 11.35 17.53
CA ASP A 47 -7.44 10.53 18.75
C ASP A 47 -8.70 9.67 18.69
N LEU A 48 -8.56 8.45 18.17
CA LEU A 48 -9.68 7.59 17.78
C LEU A 48 -9.56 6.22 18.44
N SER A 49 -10.68 5.67 18.92
CA SER A 49 -10.77 4.25 19.22
C SER A 49 -10.67 3.41 17.93
N PRO A 50 -10.42 2.08 18.02
CA PRO A 50 -10.48 1.19 16.87
C PRO A 50 -11.80 1.32 16.08
N GLU A 51 -12.94 1.35 16.76
CA GLU A 51 -14.27 1.48 16.13
C GLU A 51 -14.39 2.84 15.42
N GLN A 52 -13.92 3.91 16.05
CA GLN A 52 -13.95 5.25 15.45
C GLN A 52 -13.02 5.35 14.22
N PHE A 53 -11.87 4.67 14.25
CA PHE A 53 -10.98 4.58 13.09
C PHE A 53 -11.64 3.84 11.92
N LEU A 54 -12.36 2.74 12.20
CA LEU A 54 -13.15 2.04 11.19
C LEU A 54 -14.27 2.93 10.63
N GLU A 55 -15.01 3.65 11.48
CA GLU A 55 -16.06 4.56 11.03
C GLU A 55 -15.52 5.71 10.17
N LEU A 56 -14.31 6.22 10.46
CA LEU A 56 -13.61 7.15 9.57
C LEU A 56 -13.33 6.49 8.21
N GLY A 57 -12.79 5.28 8.19
CA GLY A 57 -12.56 4.52 6.96
C GLY A 57 -13.82 4.35 6.12
N LYS A 58 -14.95 4.03 6.76
CA LYS A 58 -16.26 3.91 6.11
C LYS A 58 -16.74 5.19 5.44
N ARG A 59 -16.29 6.38 5.89
CA ARG A 59 -16.58 7.64 5.18
C ARG A 59 -15.89 7.75 3.83
N LEU A 60 -14.78 7.03 3.61
CA LEU A 60 -13.98 7.11 2.38
C LEU A 60 -14.33 6.03 1.36
N GLY A 61 -14.89 4.91 1.82
CA GLY A 61 -15.23 3.77 0.99
C GLY A 61 -15.70 2.56 1.80
N ARG A 62 -15.91 1.42 1.12
CA ARG A 62 -16.26 0.15 1.75
C ARG A 62 -14.98 -0.54 2.28
N PRO A 63 -14.84 -0.77 3.60
CA PRO A 63 -13.71 -1.52 4.14
C PRO A 63 -13.68 -2.97 3.64
N GLU A 64 -12.47 -3.49 3.51
CA GLU A 64 -12.22 -4.90 3.23
C GLU A 64 -11.28 -5.48 4.29
N THR A 65 -11.75 -6.57 4.92
CA THR A 65 -11.00 -7.35 5.88
C THR A 65 -9.83 -8.07 5.20
N TYR A 66 -8.65 -8.04 5.82
CA TYR A 66 -7.49 -8.74 5.29
C TYR A 66 -7.72 -10.26 5.31
N TYR A 67 -7.38 -10.94 4.21
CA TYR A 67 -7.73 -12.35 3.99
C TYR A 67 -7.16 -13.34 5.01
N GLU A 68 -6.02 -12.99 5.64
CA GLU A 68 -5.34 -13.85 6.61
C GLU A 68 -5.64 -13.37 8.04
N PRO A 69 -6.40 -14.15 8.85
CA PRO A 69 -6.95 -13.68 10.12
C PRO A 69 -5.93 -13.28 11.20
N MET A 70 -4.70 -13.80 11.17
CA MET A 70 -3.69 -13.44 12.18
C MET A 70 -3.33 -11.95 12.20
N TYR A 71 -3.67 -11.21 11.14
CA TYR A 71 -3.44 -9.77 11.04
C TYR A 71 -4.60 -8.94 11.60
N GLN A 72 -5.77 -9.53 11.84
CA GLN A 72 -6.98 -8.80 12.20
C GLN A 72 -6.93 -8.33 13.67
N HIS A 73 -7.47 -7.15 13.95
CA HIS A 73 -7.65 -6.67 15.31
C HIS A 73 -8.72 -7.53 16.01
N PRO A 74 -8.52 -7.92 17.28
CA PRO A 74 -9.39 -8.90 17.96
C PRO A 74 -10.84 -8.45 18.14
N GLU A 75 -11.09 -7.14 18.11
CA GLU A 75 -12.43 -6.54 18.32
C GLU A 75 -13.03 -5.94 17.05
N VAL A 76 -12.21 -5.69 16.02
CA VAL A 76 -12.61 -4.98 14.78
C VAL A 76 -11.85 -5.59 13.61
N GLU A 77 -12.39 -6.64 13.01
CA GLU A 77 -11.68 -7.49 12.04
C GLU A 77 -11.15 -6.72 10.82
N GLU A 78 -11.83 -5.65 10.41
CA GLU A 78 -11.42 -4.79 9.29
C GLU A 78 -10.13 -4.02 9.56
N ILE A 79 -9.69 -3.94 10.82
CA ILE A 79 -8.40 -3.36 11.18
C ILE A 79 -7.31 -4.41 11.07
N PHE A 80 -6.41 -4.21 10.12
CA PHE A 80 -5.14 -4.90 10.07
C PHE A 80 -4.16 -4.31 11.11
N VAL A 81 -3.46 -5.15 11.85
CA VAL A 81 -2.55 -4.75 12.92
C VAL A 81 -1.12 -5.18 12.61
N SER A 82 -0.24 -4.19 12.46
CA SER A 82 1.21 -4.39 12.52
C SER A 82 1.71 -4.03 13.91
N SER A 83 2.14 -5.01 14.71
CA SER A 83 2.61 -4.79 16.08
C SER A 83 3.76 -5.72 16.44
N ASN A 84 4.80 -5.18 17.07
CA ASN A 84 5.82 -5.97 17.78
C ASN A 84 5.70 -5.88 19.30
N VAL A 85 4.56 -5.37 19.80
CA VAL A 85 4.27 -5.20 21.23
C VAL A 85 3.22 -6.22 21.65
N PRO A 86 3.55 -7.19 22.52
CA PRO A 86 2.57 -8.11 23.09
C PRO A 86 1.57 -7.37 23.98
N LYS A 87 0.30 -7.79 23.95
CA LYS A 87 -0.75 -7.36 24.88
C LYS A 87 -1.14 -8.56 25.75
N ASP A 88 -1.00 -8.43 27.06
CA ASP A 88 -1.27 -9.52 28.04
C ASP A 88 -0.52 -10.83 27.72
N GLY A 89 0.73 -10.71 27.26
CA GLY A 89 1.57 -11.85 26.88
C GLY A 89 1.22 -12.50 25.53
N LYS A 90 0.23 -11.96 24.80
CA LYS A 90 -0.18 -12.45 23.48
C LYS A 90 0.25 -11.48 22.38
N GLN A 91 0.71 -12.04 21.27
CA GLN A 91 0.94 -11.28 20.04
C GLN A 91 -0.41 -10.86 19.44
N ILE A 92 -0.59 -9.57 19.19
CA ILE A 92 -1.76 -9.02 18.49
C ILE A 92 -1.29 -8.54 17.11
N GLY A 93 -1.90 -9.01 16.04
CA GLY A 93 -1.42 -8.74 14.69
C GLY A 93 -0.05 -9.36 14.42
N VAL A 94 0.67 -8.83 13.42
CA VAL A 94 1.93 -9.41 12.95
C VAL A 94 3.07 -8.39 13.06
N PRO A 95 4.26 -8.78 13.56
CA PRO A 95 5.38 -7.86 13.66
C PRO A 95 6.00 -7.54 12.29
N LYS A 96 6.47 -6.29 12.15
CA LYS A 96 7.36 -5.85 11.06
C LYS A 96 6.82 -6.19 9.66
N THR A 97 5.59 -5.78 9.38
CA THR A 97 4.94 -5.95 8.06
C THR A 97 5.48 -4.92 7.05
N GLY A 98 5.27 -5.19 5.75
CA GLY A 98 5.51 -4.22 4.68
C GLY A 98 6.97 -3.78 4.47
N LYS A 99 7.96 -4.61 4.81
CA LYS A 99 9.40 -4.29 4.73
C LYS A 99 10.02 -4.32 3.33
N PHE A 100 9.19 -4.29 2.30
CA PHE A 100 9.53 -4.42 0.88
C PHE A 100 8.63 -3.50 0.07
N TRP A 101 8.99 -3.19 -1.18
CA TRP A 101 8.19 -2.32 -2.03
C TRP A 101 6.91 -3.01 -2.52
N HIS A 102 5.76 -2.42 -2.23
CA HIS A 102 4.45 -2.96 -2.63
C HIS A 102 3.34 -1.92 -2.70
N ALA A 103 2.34 -2.18 -3.54
CA ALA A 103 0.98 -1.66 -3.31
C ALA A 103 0.19 -2.71 -2.55
N ASP A 104 -0.68 -2.28 -1.65
CA ASP A 104 -1.48 -3.20 -0.85
C ASP A 104 -2.45 -3.97 -1.74
N TYR A 105 -2.58 -5.28 -1.48
CA TYR A 105 -3.44 -6.18 -2.27
C TYR A 105 -3.10 -6.26 -3.77
N MET A 106 -1.92 -5.81 -4.22
CA MET A 106 -1.48 -5.99 -5.62
C MET A 106 -1.51 -7.45 -6.09
N PHE A 107 -1.41 -8.41 -5.17
CA PHE A 107 -1.50 -9.85 -5.43
C PHE A 107 -2.94 -10.40 -5.41
N MET A 108 -3.95 -9.57 -5.16
CA MET A 108 -5.37 -9.93 -5.16
C MET A 108 -6.06 -9.50 -6.46
N PRO A 109 -7.13 -10.18 -6.88
CA PRO A 109 -7.80 -9.89 -8.15
C PRO A 109 -8.50 -8.53 -8.16
N ASP A 110 -8.93 -8.04 -7.00
CA ASP A 110 -9.67 -6.79 -6.83
C ASP A 110 -9.02 -5.87 -5.78
N PRO A 111 -7.88 -5.22 -6.10
CA PRO A 111 -7.21 -4.33 -5.16
C PRO A 111 -8.03 -3.08 -4.88
N PHE A 112 -8.06 -2.67 -3.61
CA PHE A 112 -8.71 -1.44 -3.17
C PHE A 112 -7.91 -0.18 -3.51
N GLY A 113 -8.60 0.95 -3.61
CA GLY A 113 -8.03 2.22 -4.07
C GLY A 113 -7.39 3.09 -2.98
N ILE A 114 -7.76 2.91 -1.72
CA ILE A 114 -7.32 3.79 -0.61
C ILE A 114 -6.86 2.95 0.58
N THR A 115 -5.67 3.28 1.10
CA THR A 115 -5.16 2.75 2.37
C THR A 115 -5.12 3.84 3.43
N LEU A 116 -5.51 3.48 4.65
CA LEU A 116 -5.41 4.32 5.83
C LEU A 116 -4.46 3.67 6.85
N ILE A 117 -3.49 4.43 7.37
CA ILE A 117 -2.63 4.02 8.48
C ILE A 117 -2.80 4.97 9.65
N TYR A 118 -3.06 4.39 10.82
CA TYR A 118 -3.10 5.08 12.09
C TYR A 118 -2.03 4.54 13.04
N PRO A 119 -0.85 5.18 13.13
CA PRO A 119 0.22 4.80 14.04
C PRO A 119 -0.21 4.96 15.50
N GLN A 120 -0.08 3.89 16.29
CA GLN A 120 -0.44 3.85 17.71
C GLN A 120 0.79 4.02 18.60
N VAL A 121 1.90 3.37 18.23
CA VAL A 121 3.19 3.47 18.92
C VAL A 121 4.26 3.74 17.87
N ILE A 122 4.93 4.89 18.00
CA ILE A 122 5.85 5.41 16.99
C ILE A 122 7.29 5.31 17.53
N PRO A 123 8.24 4.70 16.78
CA PRO A 123 9.63 4.64 17.18
C PRO A 123 10.29 6.02 17.16
N GLN A 124 11.35 6.21 17.95
CA GLN A 124 12.05 7.49 18.08
C GLN A 124 13.01 7.77 16.92
N LYS A 125 13.77 6.75 16.46
CA LYS A 125 14.96 7.00 15.62
C LYS A 125 14.84 6.60 14.15
N ASN A 126 13.90 5.73 13.76
CA ASN A 126 13.61 5.45 12.35
C ASN A 126 12.11 5.23 12.18
N ARG A 127 11.38 6.34 11.93
CA ARG A 127 9.93 6.33 11.73
C ARG A 127 9.58 6.87 10.36
N GLY A 128 8.65 6.19 9.71
CA GLY A 128 8.10 6.64 8.44
C GLY A 128 7.84 5.47 7.51
N THR A 129 7.35 5.85 6.35
CA THR A 129 7.09 4.94 5.24
C THR A 129 7.67 5.59 4.00
N TYR A 130 8.48 4.83 3.26
CA TYR A 130 8.91 5.24 1.94
C TYR A 130 7.78 5.03 0.94
N PHE A 131 7.66 5.95 -0.01
CA PHE A 131 6.69 5.93 -1.09
C PHE A 131 7.39 6.20 -2.43
N ILE A 132 6.89 5.60 -3.49
CA ILE A 132 7.17 5.98 -4.88
C ILE A 132 5.83 6.16 -5.58
N ASP A 133 5.64 7.32 -6.22
CA ASP A 133 4.53 7.55 -7.14
C ASP A 133 4.86 6.92 -8.49
N MET A 134 4.16 5.81 -8.79
CA MET A 134 4.41 5.03 -10.00
C MET A 134 3.80 5.66 -11.27
N GLY A 135 2.91 6.64 -11.14
CA GLY A 135 2.50 7.49 -12.26
C GLY A 135 3.61 8.47 -12.65
N LYS A 136 4.19 9.15 -11.67
CA LYS A 136 5.35 10.03 -11.89
C LYS A 136 6.59 9.26 -12.32
N ALA A 137 6.82 8.08 -11.73
CA ALA A 137 7.92 7.21 -12.13
C ALA A 137 7.77 6.77 -13.60
N TYR A 138 6.55 6.45 -14.05
CA TYR A 138 6.27 6.14 -15.44
C TYR A 138 6.58 7.32 -16.38
N GLU A 139 6.12 8.53 -16.03
CA GLU A 139 6.39 9.75 -16.82
C GLU A 139 7.90 9.97 -17.02
N ALA A 140 8.69 9.72 -15.98
CA ALA A 140 10.15 9.88 -15.97
C ALA A 140 10.93 8.75 -16.66
N LEU A 141 10.29 7.65 -17.05
CA LEU A 141 10.98 6.54 -17.71
C LEU A 141 11.58 6.97 -19.07
N PRO A 142 12.76 6.42 -19.43
CA PRO A 142 13.26 6.46 -20.80
C PRO A 142 12.23 5.92 -21.81
N GLU A 143 12.14 6.55 -22.98
CA GLU A 143 11.14 6.20 -24.01
C GLU A 143 11.25 4.74 -24.50
N ASN A 144 12.45 4.14 -24.48
CA ASN A 144 12.61 2.73 -24.80
C ASN A 144 11.94 1.82 -23.78
N LEU A 145 12.01 2.14 -22.48
CA LEU A 145 11.34 1.37 -21.42
C LEU A 145 9.82 1.55 -21.47
N LYS A 146 9.33 2.77 -21.74
CA LYS A 146 7.89 3.00 -21.95
C LYS A 146 7.34 2.17 -23.11
N LYS A 147 8.07 2.10 -24.22
CA LYS A 147 7.70 1.27 -25.38
C LYS A 147 7.76 -0.22 -25.07
N ALA A 148 8.78 -0.66 -24.32
CA ALA A 148 8.92 -2.06 -23.95
C ALA A 148 7.81 -2.54 -23.00
N ALA A 149 7.33 -1.68 -22.10
CA ALA A 149 6.22 -1.96 -21.18
C ALA A 149 4.83 -1.77 -21.82
N ALA A 150 4.73 -1.23 -23.03
CA ALA A 150 3.45 -0.96 -23.67
C ALA A 150 2.79 -2.28 -24.12
N GLY A 151 1.54 -2.50 -23.68
CA GLY A 151 0.77 -3.70 -24.05
C GLY A 151 1.16 -4.98 -23.31
N THR A 152 2.13 -4.91 -22.39
CA THR A 152 2.52 -6.05 -21.55
C THR A 152 1.61 -6.19 -20.34
N GLN A 153 1.70 -7.34 -19.68
CA GLN A 153 1.01 -7.66 -18.44
C GLN A 153 2.00 -8.09 -17.36
N CYS A 154 1.72 -7.76 -16.11
CA CYS A 154 2.49 -8.19 -14.95
C CYS A 154 1.74 -9.26 -14.18
N LYS A 155 2.48 -10.25 -13.67
CA LYS A 155 1.98 -11.28 -12.76
C LYS A 155 2.38 -10.93 -11.34
N HIS A 156 1.41 -10.87 -10.43
CA HIS A 156 1.62 -10.49 -9.05
C HIS A 156 1.29 -11.65 -8.10
N SER A 157 2.13 -11.90 -7.10
CA SER A 157 1.94 -12.96 -6.12
C SER A 157 2.53 -12.61 -4.76
N VAL A 158 1.85 -13.03 -3.70
CA VAL A 158 2.31 -12.86 -2.31
C VAL A 158 3.43 -13.82 -1.93
N ARG A 159 3.73 -14.83 -2.77
CA ARG A 159 4.61 -15.98 -2.44
C ARG A 159 5.97 -15.63 -1.85
N LYS A 160 6.60 -14.51 -2.26
CA LYS A 160 7.90 -14.07 -1.74
C LYS A 160 7.83 -13.64 -0.27
N TYR A 161 6.73 -13.04 0.15
CA TYR A 161 6.59 -12.35 1.43
C TYR A 161 5.43 -12.83 2.30
N PHE A 162 4.83 -13.97 1.93
CA PHE A 162 3.91 -14.70 2.79
C PHE A 162 4.58 -14.97 4.14
N LYS A 163 3.87 -14.69 5.24
CA LYS A 163 4.40 -14.87 6.60
C LYS A 163 3.91 -16.21 7.15
N ILE A 164 4.85 -17.01 7.66
CA ILE A 164 4.56 -18.24 8.40
C ILE A 164 3.65 -17.92 9.59
N ARG A 165 2.58 -18.71 9.74
CA ARG A 165 1.56 -18.54 10.78
C ARG A 165 1.84 -19.46 11.95
N PRO A 166 1.27 -19.21 13.14
CA PRO A 166 1.46 -20.08 14.30
C PRO A 166 1.08 -21.55 14.05
N HIS A 167 0.03 -21.82 13.26
CA HIS A 167 -0.39 -23.19 12.92
C HIS A 167 0.42 -23.83 11.78
N ASP A 168 1.35 -23.09 11.18
CA ASP A 168 2.25 -23.65 10.17
C ASP A 168 3.46 -24.37 10.79
N VAL A 169 3.68 -24.21 12.10
CA VAL A 169 4.77 -24.88 12.82
C VAL A 169 4.62 -26.40 12.67
N TYR A 170 5.73 -27.05 12.29
CA TYR A 170 5.83 -28.50 12.00
C TYR A 170 5.18 -28.97 10.68
N ARG A 171 4.59 -28.08 9.88
CA ARG A 171 4.14 -28.45 8.53
C ARG A 171 5.32 -28.51 7.55
N PRO A 172 5.29 -29.39 6.54
CA PRO A 172 6.23 -29.35 5.43
C PRO A 172 6.11 -28.02 4.67
N ILE A 173 7.24 -27.39 4.35
CA ILE A 173 7.25 -26.10 3.64
C ILE A 173 6.56 -26.15 2.27
N SER A 174 6.63 -27.31 1.59
CA SER A 174 5.96 -27.52 0.30
C SER A 174 4.44 -27.41 0.39
N GLU A 175 3.83 -27.90 1.47
CA GLU A 175 2.38 -27.80 1.68
C GLU A 175 1.93 -26.36 1.91
N ILE A 176 2.76 -25.56 2.58
CA ILE A 176 2.50 -24.14 2.79
C ILE A 176 2.58 -23.39 1.46
N ILE A 177 3.58 -23.68 0.63
CA ILE A 177 3.73 -23.09 -0.71
C ILE A 177 2.53 -23.44 -1.58
N GLU A 178 2.12 -24.71 -1.62
CA GLU A 178 0.95 -25.15 -2.39
C GLU A 178 -0.35 -24.48 -1.88
N GLU A 179 -0.50 -24.33 -0.56
CA GLU A 179 -1.63 -23.60 0.02
C GLU A 179 -1.67 -22.14 -0.43
N VAL A 180 -0.51 -21.46 -0.48
CA VAL A 180 -0.41 -20.06 -0.95
C VAL A 180 -0.79 -19.94 -2.42
N GLU A 181 -0.27 -20.80 -3.29
CA GLU A 181 -0.58 -20.79 -4.72
C GLU A 181 -2.06 -21.16 -4.99
N THR A 182 -2.70 -21.92 -4.10
CA THR A 182 -4.11 -22.29 -4.22
C THR A 182 -5.05 -21.20 -3.70
N LYS A 183 -4.77 -20.63 -2.52
CA LYS A 183 -5.63 -19.61 -1.89
C LYS A 183 -5.47 -18.24 -2.51
N THR A 184 -4.26 -17.91 -2.92
CA THR A 184 -3.90 -16.61 -3.52
C THR A 184 -3.08 -16.87 -4.79
N PRO A 185 -3.70 -17.48 -5.82
CA PRO A 185 -3.02 -17.73 -7.07
C PRO A 185 -2.52 -16.41 -7.66
N PRO A 186 -1.40 -16.41 -8.39
CA PRO A 186 -0.89 -15.18 -8.96
C PRO A 186 -1.92 -14.52 -9.89
N VAL A 187 -2.07 -13.21 -9.75
CA VAL A 187 -3.02 -12.42 -10.54
C VAL A 187 -2.30 -11.69 -11.65
N VAL A 188 -2.96 -11.54 -12.79
CA VAL A 188 -2.41 -10.84 -13.96
C VAL A 188 -3.11 -9.50 -14.09
N GLN A 189 -2.33 -8.42 -14.21
CA GLN A 189 -2.82 -7.07 -14.45
C GLN A 189 -2.05 -6.44 -15.62
N PRO A 190 -2.62 -5.48 -16.36
CA PRO A 190 -1.84 -4.73 -17.35
C PRO A 190 -0.67 -4.03 -16.67
N THR A 191 0.52 -4.05 -17.28
CA THR A 191 1.73 -3.44 -16.70
C THR A 191 1.54 -1.94 -16.46
N THR A 192 0.74 -1.29 -17.31
CA THR A 192 0.30 0.09 -17.11
C THR A 192 -1.22 0.20 -17.22
N PHE A 193 -1.85 1.06 -16.42
CA PHE A 193 -3.27 1.37 -16.56
C PHE A 193 -3.53 2.88 -16.41
N THR A 194 -4.71 3.32 -16.86
CA THR A 194 -5.18 4.70 -16.66
C THR A 194 -5.89 4.81 -15.31
N HIS A 195 -5.39 5.69 -14.45
CA HIS A 195 -5.96 5.94 -13.12
C HIS A 195 -7.39 6.48 -13.25
N PRO A 196 -8.42 5.82 -12.69
CA PRO A 196 -9.81 6.11 -12.99
C PRO A 196 -10.32 7.45 -12.43
N MET A 197 -9.57 8.08 -11.53
CA MET A 197 -9.91 9.37 -10.92
C MET A 197 -9.11 10.55 -11.47
N THR A 198 -7.91 10.32 -12.02
CA THR A 198 -6.99 11.40 -12.45
C THR A 198 -6.64 11.33 -13.93
N GLY A 199 -6.81 10.18 -14.58
CA GLY A 199 -6.42 9.96 -15.97
C GLY A 199 -4.92 9.72 -16.19
N GLU A 200 -4.11 9.72 -15.13
CA GLU A 200 -2.67 9.45 -15.21
C GLU A 200 -2.40 8.00 -15.60
N THR A 201 -1.35 7.75 -16.38
CA THR A 201 -0.86 6.39 -16.63
C THR A 201 -0.01 5.95 -15.44
N VAL A 202 -0.43 4.88 -14.76
CA VAL A 202 0.30 4.28 -13.63
C VAL A 202 1.03 3.03 -14.09
N LEU A 203 2.33 2.93 -13.77
CA LEU A 203 3.12 1.71 -13.94
C LEU A 203 2.92 0.77 -12.74
N TYR A 204 2.07 -0.24 -12.89
CA TYR A 204 1.62 -1.06 -11.77
C TYR A 204 2.51 -2.27 -11.54
N LEU A 205 3.66 -2.05 -10.89
CA LEU A 205 4.59 -3.09 -10.50
C LEU A 205 5.29 -2.75 -9.18
N SER A 206 5.75 -3.78 -8.49
CA SER A 206 6.55 -3.65 -7.27
C SER A 206 7.52 -4.82 -7.12
N GLU A 207 8.72 -4.57 -6.61
CA GLU A 207 9.73 -5.61 -6.34
C GLU A 207 9.14 -6.74 -5.48
N GLY A 208 8.32 -6.35 -4.51
CA GLY A 208 7.74 -7.24 -3.52
C GLY A 208 6.80 -8.30 -4.10
N PHE A 209 5.89 -7.88 -4.98
CA PHE A 209 4.79 -8.74 -5.43
C PHE A 209 4.82 -9.04 -6.92
N THR A 210 5.48 -8.24 -7.75
CA THR A 210 5.56 -8.52 -9.18
C THR A 210 6.64 -9.55 -9.43
N VAL A 211 6.23 -10.69 -9.96
CA VAL A 211 7.07 -11.88 -10.10
C VAL A 211 7.38 -12.22 -11.54
N ASP A 212 6.65 -11.66 -12.50
CA ASP A 212 6.86 -11.86 -13.92
C ASP A 212 6.25 -10.72 -14.75
N ILE A 213 6.74 -10.57 -15.97
CA ILE A 213 6.19 -9.69 -17.01
C ILE A 213 6.08 -10.48 -18.32
N GLN A 214 4.90 -10.42 -18.93
CA GLN A 214 4.53 -11.20 -20.11
C GLN A 214 3.97 -10.28 -21.20
N ASP A 215 4.03 -10.73 -22.45
CA ASP A 215 3.36 -10.06 -23.56
C ASP A 215 1.82 -10.19 -23.46
N ALA A 216 1.11 -9.61 -24.44
CA ALA A 216 -0.36 -9.61 -24.48
C ALA A 216 -0.94 -11.03 -24.62
N GLU A 217 -0.18 -11.98 -25.15
CA GLU A 217 -0.54 -13.38 -25.32
C GLU A 217 -0.18 -14.24 -24.10
N GLY A 218 0.46 -13.66 -23.08
CA GLY A 218 0.86 -14.34 -21.86
C GLY A 218 2.15 -15.14 -21.99
N LYS A 219 2.97 -14.90 -23.01
CA LYS A 219 4.32 -15.47 -23.10
C LYS A 219 5.28 -14.62 -22.25
N PRO A 220 6.12 -15.24 -21.41
CA PRO A 220 7.17 -14.52 -20.70
C PRO A 220 8.08 -13.77 -21.68
N LEU A 221 8.48 -12.55 -21.30
CA LEU A 221 9.42 -11.78 -22.09
C LEU A 221 10.83 -12.39 -21.98
N GLU A 222 11.57 -12.36 -23.09
CA GLU A 222 12.95 -12.88 -23.14
C GLU A 222 13.99 -11.88 -22.57
N THR A 223 13.57 -10.64 -22.33
CA THR A 223 14.39 -9.56 -21.77
C THR A 223 14.24 -9.46 -20.25
N ASP A 224 15.21 -8.87 -19.57
CA ASP A 224 15.14 -8.59 -18.12
C ASP A 224 14.38 -7.28 -17.82
N LEU A 225 13.30 -7.03 -18.58
CA LEU A 225 12.54 -5.77 -18.54
C LEU A 225 12.04 -5.46 -17.12
N LEU A 226 11.65 -6.48 -16.36
CA LEU A 226 11.17 -6.29 -15.00
C LEU A 226 12.26 -5.71 -14.08
N HIS A 227 13.49 -6.21 -14.16
CA HIS A 227 14.62 -5.69 -13.41
C HIS A 227 14.97 -4.26 -13.85
N GLU A 228 15.02 -4.00 -15.15
CA GLU A 228 15.27 -2.65 -15.70
C GLU A 228 14.23 -1.63 -15.22
N LEU A 229 12.95 -2.03 -15.13
CA LEU A 229 11.88 -1.17 -14.59
C LEU A 229 12.03 -0.95 -13.08
N PHE A 230 12.41 -1.96 -12.30
CA PHE A 230 12.67 -1.78 -10.87
C PHE A 230 13.85 -0.83 -10.62
N GLU A 231 14.94 -0.98 -11.37
CA GLU A 231 16.11 -0.10 -11.31
C GLU A 231 15.72 1.34 -11.66
N ALA A 232 15.08 1.55 -12.83
CA ALA A 232 14.72 2.88 -13.32
C ALA A 232 13.68 3.60 -12.44
N THR A 233 12.85 2.86 -11.71
CA THR A 233 11.87 3.44 -10.77
C THR A 233 12.47 3.71 -9.38
N GLY A 234 13.68 3.21 -9.10
CA GLY A 234 14.39 3.38 -7.83
C GLY A 234 14.11 2.29 -6.79
N GLN A 235 13.41 1.21 -7.15
CA GLN A 235 13.03 0.18 -6.18
C GLN A 235 14.19 -0.68 -5.70
N LEU A 236 15.28 -0.72 -6.48
CA LEU A 236 16.51 -1.45 -6.15
C LEU A 236 17.56 -0.57 -5.43
N ASP A 237 17.29 0.72 -5.25
CA ASP A 237 18.16 1.61 -4.48
C ASP A 237 17.99 1.36 -2.97
N GLU A 238 18.85 0.52 -2.41
CA GLU A 238 18.89 0.23 -0.96
C GLU A 238 19.41 1.41 -0.11
N THR A 239 19.91 2.49 -0.72
CA THR A 239 20.25 3.73 -0.01
C THR A 239 19.04 4.64 0.22
N PHE A 240 17.94 4.40 -0.51
CA PHE A 240 16.72 5.21 -0.51
C PHE A 240 16.94 6.70 -0.83
N THR A 241 17.92 6.99 -1.70
CA THR A 241 18.26 8.36 -2.13
C THR A 241 17.80 8.67 -3.56
N HIS A 242 17.28 7.68 -4.27
CA HIS A 242 16.72 7.84 -5.61
C HIS A 242 15.66 8.96 -5.64
N PRO A 243 15.65 9.84 -6.66
CA PRO A 243 14.76 11.01 -6.72
C PRO A 243 13.26 10.70 -6.68
N ASN A 244 12.86 9.46 -7.04
CA ASN A 244 11.46 9.03 -6.95
C ASN A 244 11.02 8.65 -5.52
N ILE A 245 11.96 8.47 -4.59
CA ILE A 245 11.66 7.96 -3.24
C ILE A 245 11.32 9.14 -2.33
N HIS A 246 10.12 9.10 -1.76
CA HIS A 246 9.64 10.03 -0.75
C HIS A 246 9.56 9.35 0.61
N LEU A 247 10.25 9.88 1.62
CA LEU A 247 10.07 9.45 3.01
C LEU A 247 8.97 10.29 3.68
N GLN A 248 7.83 9.67 3.94
CA GLN A 248 6.78 10.27 4.77
C GLN A 248 7.00 9.89 6.24
N SER A 249 7.48 10.85 7.03
CA SER A 249 7.46 10.76 8.49
C SER A 249 6.11 11.19 9.06
N PHE A 250 5.84 10.78 10.29
CA PHE A 250 4.60 11.09 11.00
C PHE A 250 4.88 11.24 12.50
N GLU A 251 3.99 11.94 13.19
CA GLU A 251 4.02 12.13 14.64
C GLU A 251 2.76 11.60 15.32
N LYS A 252 2.70 11.67 16.65
CA LYS A 252 1.55 11.16 17.40
C LYS A 252 0.29 11.92 16.98
N GLY A 253 -0.77 11.17 16.69
CA GLY A 253 -2.05 11.71 16.25
C GLY A 253 -2.13 11.98 14.75
N ASP A 254 -1.08 11.69 13.98
CA ASP A 254 -1.19 11.65 12.53
C ASP A 254 -1.92 10.39 12.08
N LEU A 255 -2.80 10.54 11.11
CA LEU A 255 -3.42 9.44 10.39
C LEU A 255 -3.18 9.66 8.90
N LEU A 256 -2.48 8.73 8.27
CA LEU A 256 -2.13 8.81 6.85
C LEU A 256 -3.23 8.15 6.04
N VAL A 257 -3.68 8.81 4.98
CA VAL A 257 -4.54 8.23 3.97
C VAL A 257 -3.87 8.42 2.62
N TRP A 258 -3.76 7.38 1.81
CA TRP A 258 -3.08 7.50 0.52
C TRP A 258 -3.77 6.74 -0.61
N ASP A 259 -3.43 7.15 -1.83
CA ASP A 259 -3.81 6.53 -3.09
C ASP A 259 -3.01 5.24 -3.29
N ASN A 260 -3.66 4.10 -3.06
CA ASN A 260 -3.05 2.77 -3.20
C ASN A 260 -2.95 2.31 -4.67
N ARG A 261 -3.54 3.05 -5.62
CA ARG A 261 -3.38 2.77 -7.06
C ARG A 261 -2.05 3.34 -7.55
N SER A 262 -1.78 4.59 -7.24
CA SER A 262 -0.61 5.32 -7.73
C SER A 262 0.67 5.01 -6.94
N LEU A 263 0.55 4.71 -5.64
CA LEU A 263 1.72 4.56 -4.77
C LEU A 263 2.08 3.10 -4.52
N ILE A 264 3.37 2.80 -4.63
CA ILE A 264 3.99 1.70 -3.88
C ILE A 264 4.67 2.26 -2.64
N HIS A 265 4.78 1.44 -1.61
CA HIS A 265 5.34 1.84 -0.33
C HIS A 265 6.18 0.74 0.32
N ARG A 266 7.06 1.15 1.23
CA ARG A 266 7.95 0.28 2.02
C ARG A 266 8.12 0.85 3.42
N ALA A 267 7.89 0.04 4.44
CA ALA A 267 8.04 0.47 5.82
C ALA A 267 9.52 0.68 6.17
N LEU A 268 9.84 1.85 6.73
CA LEU A 268 11.14 2.13 7.32
C LEU A 268 11.17 1.51 8.72
N HIS A 269 11.83 0.35 8.86
CA HIS A 269 11.96 -0.31 10.16
C HIS A 269 13.32 -0.04 10.80
N THR A 270 13.29 0.17 12.12
CA THR A 270 14.49 0.28 12.95
C THR A 270 15.26 -1.04 12.97
N SER A 271 16.59 -0.95 12.96
CA SER A 271 17.47 -2.08 13.30
C SER A 271 17.33 -2.48 14.77
N ALA A 272 16.99 -1.53 15.64
CA ALA A 272 16.74 -1.74 17.07
C ALA A 272 15.30 -2.23 17.34
N PRO A 273 15.06 -3.00 18.43
CA PRO A 273 13.73 -3.49 18.82
C PRO A 273 12.91 -2.39 19.50
N GLU A 274 12.69 -1.27 18.83
CA GLU A 274 11.79 -0.23 19.34
C GLU A 274 10.32 -0.68 19.20
N PRO A 275 9.48 -0.42 20.21
CA PRO A 275 8.04 -0.64 20.10
C PRO A 275 7.46 0.10 18.89
N THR A 276 6.70 -0.61 18.07
CA THR A 276 6.03 -0.07 16.89
C THR A 276 4.70 -0.77 16.70
N VAL A 277 3.64 0.02 16.64
CA VAL A 277 2.27 -0.46 16.46
C VAL A 277 1.56 0.48 15.49
N SER A 278 0.96 -0.09 14.45
CA SER A 278 0.13 0.64 13.49
C SER A 278 -1.14 -0.15 13.18
N PHE A 279 -2.26 0.56 13.16
CA PHE A 279 -3.53 0.06 12.65
C PHE A 279 -3.70 0.47 11.20
N ARG A 280 -4.27 -0.41 10.39
CA ARG A 280 -4.55 -0.17 8.98
C ARG A 280 -6.00 -0.51 8.68
N VAL A 281 -6.66 0.39 7.97
CA VAL A 281 -7.96 0.12 7.32
C VAL A 281 -7.77 0.33 5.82
N THR A 282 -8.40 -0.51 5.02
CA THR A 282 -8.26 -0.51 3.55
C THR A 282 -9.65 -0.50 2.93
N VAL A 283 -9.89 0.41 1.98
CA VAL A 283 -11.25 0.67 1.50
C VAL A 283 -11.34 0.74 -0.02
N HIS A 284 -12.37 0.09 -0.56
CA HIS A 284 -12.83 0.28 -1.93
C HIS A 284 -13.55 1.62 -2.03
N ASP A 285 -13.11 2.49 -2.95
CA ASP A 285 -13.84 3.70 -3.29
C ASP A 285 -14.89 3.43 -4.39
N GLU A 286 -15.33 4.46 -5.12
CA GLU A 286 -16.38 4.35 -6.13
C GLU A 286 -15.93 3.59 -7.40
N ARG A 287 -14.63 3.28 -7.55
CA ARG A 287 -14.06 2.66 -8.76
C ARG A 287 -13.18 1.47 -8.38
N LYS A 288 -13.02 0.55 -9.34
CA LYS A 288 -12.01 -0.51 -9.28
C LYS A 288 -10.60 0.07 -9.44
N LEU A 289 -9.56 -0.75 -9.45
CA LEU A 289 -8.19 -0.30 -9.70
C LEU A 289 -8.09 0.51 -11.01
N PHE A 290 -8.71 0.02 -12.08
CA PHE A 290 -8.88 0.69 -13.37
C PHE A 290 -10.19 0.28 -14.04
N ASP A 291 -10.58 1.03 -15.08
CA ASP A 291 -11.74 0.71 -15.90
C ASP A 291 -11.43 -0.50 -16.80
N GLY A 292 -11.95 -1.67 -16.45
CA GLY A 292 -11.69 -2.92 -17.18
C GLY A 292 -11.47 -4.15 -16.32
N ILE A 293 -11.40 -4.01 -14.98
CA ILE A 293 -11.49 -5.16 -14.08
C ILE A 293 -12.87 -5.80 -14.25
N ALA A 294 -12.89 -7.08 -14.66
CA ALA A 294 -14.13 -7.85 -14.76
C ALA A 294 -14.81 -7.94 -13.39
N ALA A 295 -16.14 -7.76 -13.38
CA ALA A 295 -16.97 -7.81 -12.16
C ALA A 295 -17.04 -9.21 -11.55
#